data_AF-A0A9X8D496-F1
#
_entry.id   AF-A0A9X8D496-F1
#
_cell.length_a   1.000
_cell.length_b   1.000
_cell.length_c   1.000
_cell.angle_alpha   90.00
_cell.angle_beta   90.00
_cell.angle_gamma   90.00
#
_symmetry.space_group_name_H-M   'P 1'
#
loop_
_entity.id
_entity.type
_entity.pdbx_description
1 polymer ?
#
loop_
_entity_poly.entity_id
_entity_poly.type
_entity_poly.pdbx_seq_one_letter_code
_entity_poly.pdbx_strand_id
1 'polypeptide(L)'
;MFPLSSLSSIPLLKYPRTAHLEGSRLQPGDTDDGQTPLSDLHDQHVVIEEKLDGANAAVSFTSAGELLLQSRGHYLAGGASERQFNLFKHWAAAHEASLLERLEDRYVMYGEWCFAKHSCWYDWLPAYFLEFDLYDRQAQCFLSTPARHALLAGSPVLSVPVLYEGEMPRRAKALQALVRPSLARSADWRAAFEQAVAQEGQPLDLVRQQTDLSDLAEGLYLKTESGDQVTGRYKWVRPDFVQTILDSGSHHSRRPVLPNRLAPGVDIYAPQPSTGWHDLGLRTLRDPAEITLTTRRPR
;
A
#
# COMPACT_ATOMS: atom_id res chain seq x y z
N MET A 1 -35.43 12.26 9.60
CA MET A 1 -35.44 11.28 8.50
C MET A 1 -34.42 11.78 7.49
N PHE A 2 -33.14 11.41 7.66
CA PHE A 2 -32.09 11.79 6.71
C PHE A 2 -32.35 11.00 5.42
N PRO A 3 -32.42 11.65 4.24
CA PRO A 3 -32.51 10.89 3.01
C PRO A 3 -31.21 10.10 2.87
N LEU A 4 -31.32 8.80 2.62
CA LEU A 4 -30.23 7.96 2.09
C LEU A 4 -29.84 8.56 0.73
N SER A 5 -29.00 9.59 0.77
CA SER A 5 -28.43 10.24 -0.41
C SER A 5 -27.49 9.27 -1.10
N SER A 6 -27.64 9.21 -2.42
CA SER A 6 -27.24 8.12 -3.29
C SER A 6 -25.73 8.07 -3.55
N LEU A 7 -24.97 7.34 -2.73
CA LEU A 7 -23.58 6.96 -3.09
C LEU A 7 -23.49 6.35 -4.51
N SER A 8 -24.57 5.74 -5.00
CA SER A 8 -24.69 5.20 -6.35
C SER A 8 -24.66 6.23 -7.48
N SER A 9 -24.91 7.52 -7.20
CA SER A 9 -24.89 8.60 -8.22
C SER A 9 -23.55 9.34 -8.27
N ILE A 10 -22.68 9.16 -7.28
CA ILE A 10 -21.35 9.78 -7.27
C ILE A 10 -20.43 8.90 -8.13
N PRO A 11 -19.81 9.43 -9.20
CA PRO A 11 -18.85 8.66 -9.98
C PRO A 11 -17.69 8.18 -9.11
N LEU A 12 -17.37 6.89 -9.20
CA LEU A 12 -16.21 6.33 -8.53
C LEU A 12 -14.95 6.59 -9.37
N LEU A 13 -14.02 7.38 -8.85
CA LEU A 13 -12.67 7.48 -9.40
C LEU A 13 -11.89 6.24 -8.97
N LYS A 14 -11.81 5.26 -9.87
CA LYS A 14 -11.05 4.03 -9.63
C LYS A 14 -9.56 4.32 -9.74
N TYR A 15 -8.79 3.75 -8.81
CA TYR A 15 -7.35 3.78 -8.93
C TYR A 15 -6.90 3.09 -10.23
N PRO A 16 -6.05 3.73 -11.06
CA PRO A 16 -5.62 3.17 -12.34
C PRO A 16 -5.01 1.77 -12.23
N ARG A 17 -4.95 1.06 -13.36
CA ARG A 17 -4.15 -0.16 -13.44
C ARG A 17 -2.67 0.22 -13.49
N THR A 18 -1.86 -0.54 -12.76
CA THR A 18 -0.40 -0.36 -12.69
C THR A 18 0.25 -1.37 -13.63
N ALA A 19 1.10 -0.88 -14.55
CA ALA A 19 1.80 -1.75 -15.51
C ALA A 19 2.86 -2.61 -14.81
N HIS A 20 3.12 -3.81 -15.32
CA HIS A 20 4.24 -4.61 -14.85
C HIS A 20 5.54 -4.16 -15.49
N LEU A 21 6.64 -4.13 -14.74
CA LEU A 21 7.98 -4.05 -15.32
C LEU A 21 8.43 -5.42 -15.84
N GLU A 22 9.33 -5.42 -16.82
CA GLU A 22 9.96 -6.65 -17.31
C GLU A 22 10.53 -7.51 -16.16
N GLY A 23 10.27 -8.82 -16.25
CA GLY A 23 10.70 -9.77 -15.24
C GLY A 23 9.89 -9.74 -13.94
N SER A 24 8.83 -8.94 -13.86
CA SER A 24 7.85 -9.04 -12.78
C SER A 24 7.06 -10.34 -12.92
N ARG A 25 6.71 -10.99 -11.80
CA ARG A 25 5.66 -12.01 -11.81
C ARG A 25 4.32 -11.36 -12.18
N LEU A 26 3.64 -11.95 -13.16
CA LEU A 26 2.26 -11.57 -13.51
C LEU A 26 1.28 -12.23 -12.55
N GLN A 27 0.20 -11.52 -12.24
CA GLN A 27 -0.87 -12.01 -11.39
C GLN A 27 -2.05 -12.52 -12.24
N PRO A 28 -2.92 -13.38 -11.70
CA PRO A 28 -4.10 -13.85 -12.42
C PRO A 28 -4.98 -12.67 -12.87
N GLY A 29 -5.21 -12.57 -14.18
CA GLY A 29 -5.94 -11.45 -14.80
C GLY A 29 -5.06 -10.37 -15.40
N ASP A 30 -3.74 -10.43 -15.20
CA ASP A 30 -2.77 -9.68 -16.00
C ASP A 30 -2.53 -10.39 -17.35
N THR A 31 -2.31 -9.62 -18.40
CA THR A 31 -1.95 -10.14 -19.74
C THR A 31 -0.43 -10.10 -19.92
N ASP A 32 0.16 -11.13 -20.55
CA ASP A 32 1.60 -11.17 -20.91
C ASP A 32 1.97 -10.06 -21.90
N ASP A 33 1.00 -9.63 -22.72
CA ASP A 33 1.15 -8.51 -23.63
C ASP A 33 1.22 -7.20 -22.82
N GLY A 34 2.43 -6.69 -22.57
CA GLY A 34 2.63 -5.31 -22.09
C GLY A 34 3.39 -5.11 -20.79
N GLN A 35 4.32 -6.00 -20.41
CA GLN A 35 5.35 -5.59 -19.44
C GLN A 35 6.19 -4.45 -20.05
N THR A 36 6.41 -3.38 -19.28
CA THR A 36 7.24 -2.25 -19.68
C THR A 36 8.72 -2.62 -19.52
N PRO A 37 9.53 -2.54 -20.59
CA PRO A 37 10.98 -2.68 -20.50
C PRO A 37 11.59 -1.66 -19.53
N LEU A 38 12.58 -2.07 -18.73
CA LEU A 38 13.27 -1.12 -17.84
C LEU A 38 13.94 0.01 -18.64
N SER A 39 14.38 -0.29 -19.87
CA SER A 39 15.03 0.67 -20.76
C SER A 39 14.17 1.88 -21.10
N ASP A 40 12.85 1.71 -21.12
CA ASP A 40 11.91 2.79 -21.45
C ASP A 40 11.87 3.84 -20.33
N LEU A 41 12.32 3.46 -19.13
CA LEU A 41 12.36 4.31 -17.93
C LEU A 41 13.76 4.87 -17.65
N HIS A 42 14.77 4.54 -18.47
CA HIS A 42 16.11 5.10 -18.29
C HIS A 42 16.10 6.63 -18.38
N ASP A 43 17.02 7.26 -17.65
CA ASP A 43 17.17 8.72 -17.56
C ASP A 43 15.98 9.46 -16.91
N GLN A 44 14.91 8.74 -16.53
CA GLN A 44 13.80 9.31 -15.78
C GLN A 44 14.09 9.34 -14.29
N HIS A 45 13.55 10.34 -13.59
CA HIS A 45 13.50 10.35 -12.14
C HIS A 45 12.40 9.41 -11.65
N VAL A 46 12.74 8.53 -10.72
CA VAL A 46 11.84 7.53 -10.17
C VAL A 46 11.81 7.56 -8.64
N VAL A 47 10.62 7.26 -8.12
CA VAL A 47 10.38 6.94 -6.71
C VAL A 47 9.98 5.48 -6.63
N ILE A 48 10.71 4.70 -5.82
CA ILE A 48 10.49 3.27 -5.66
C ILE A 48 10.13 3.01 -4.20
N GLU A 49 8.94 2.48 -4.00
CA GLU A 49 8.32 2.21 -2.70
C GLU A 49 8.21 0.70 -2.46
N GLU A 50 8.21 0.30 -1.19
CA GLU A 50 7.88 -1.08 -0.85
C GLU A 50 6.43 -1.35 -1.27
N LYS A 51 6.22 -2.42 -2.04
CA LYS A 51 4.86 -2.87 -2.31
C LYS A 51 4.35 -3.67 -1.11
N LEU A 52 3.43 -3.08 -0.38
CA LEU A 52 2.69 -3.76 0.69
C LEU A 52 1.50 -4.54 0.10
N ASP A 53 1.08 -5.57 0.83
CA ASP A 53 0.00 -6.47 0.45
C ASP A 53 -1.20 -6.31 1.40
N GLY A 54 -2.16 -5.51 0.95
CA GLY A 54 -3.42 -5.27 1.63
C GLY A 54 -4.54 -5.01 0.62
N ALA A 55 -5.53 -4.24 1.04
CA ALA A 55 -6.65 -3.86 0.19
C ALA A 55 -6.51 -2.42 -0.27
N ASN A 56 -6.61 -2.18 -1.58
CA ASN A 56 -6.74 -0.81 -2.09
C ASN A 56 -7.96 -0.11 -1.47
N ALA A 57 -7.72 1.04 -0.86
CA ALA A 57 -8.73 1.92 -0.30
C ALA A 57 -8.48 3.37 -0.70
N ALA A 58 -9.51 4.21 -0.63
CA ALA A 58 -9.34 5.65 -0.79
C ALA A 58 -10.26 6.46 0.14
N VAL A 59 -9.81 7.66 0.44
CA VAL A 59 -10.53 8.70 1.21
C VAL A 59 -10.68 9.92 0.32
N SER A 60 -11.87 10.51 0.30
CA SER A 60 -12.11 11.82 -0.31
C SER A 60 -13.38 12.44 0.26
N PHE A 61 -13.72 13.66 -0.17
CA PHE A 61 -14.96 14.31 0.24
C PHE A 61 -15.80 14.77 -0.94
N THR A 62 -17.11 14.88 -0.73
CA THR A 62 -18.01 15.60 -1.64
C THR A 62 -17.81 17.11 -1.50
N SER A 63 -18.34 17.89 -2.44
CA SER A 63 -18.35 19.37 -2.35
C SER A 63 -19.17 19.90 -1.15
N ALA A 64 -20.00 19.05 -0.54
CA ALA A 64 -20.69 19.36 0.72
C ALA A 64 -19.86 19.01 1.96
N GLY A 65 -18.64 18.50 1.79
CA GLY A 65 -17.75 18.06 2.87
C GLY A 65 -18.10 16.69 3.45
N GLU A 66 -18.88 15.86 2.75
CA GLU A 66 -19.24 14.53 3.23
C GLU A 66 -18.10 13.54 2.97
N LEU A 67 -17.67 12.82 4.01
CA LEU A 67 -16.63 11.79 3.91
C LEU A 67 -17.05 10.64 3.00
N LEU A 68 -16.23 10.36 1.99
CA LEU A 68 -16.34 9.24 1.09
C LEU A 68 -15.19 8.27 1.30
N LEU A 69 -15.52 7.02 1.58
CA LEU A 69 -14.58 5.93 1.68
C LEU A 69 -14.85 4.93 0.56
N GLN A 70 -13.81 4.45 -0.11
CA GLN A 70 -13.95 3.51 -1.21
C GLN A 70 -12.99 2.34 -1.09
N SER A 71 -13.44 1.18 -1.56
CA SER A 71 -12.55 0.11 -2.02
C SER A 71 -12.18 0.35 -3.49
N ARG A 72 -11.39 -0.54 -4.08
CA ARG A 72 -11.08 -0.51 -5.53
C ARG A 72 -12.33 -0.46 -6.44
N GLY A 73 -13.43 -1.11 -6.02
CA GLY A 73 -14.57 -1.38 -6.89
C GLY A 73 -15.81 -0.54 -6.63
N HIS A 74 -15.98 0.01 -5.43
CA HIS A 74 -17.19 0.68 -4.97
C HIS A 74 -16.92 1.53 -3.72
N TYR A 75 -17.78 2.52 -3.47
CA TYR A 75 -17.86 3.22 -2.19
C TYR A 75 -18.32 2.27 -1.07
N LEU A 76 -17.73 2.42 0.11
CA LEU A 76 -18.02 1.63 1.29
C LEU A 76 -19.27 2.20 1.99
N ALA A 77 -20.40 1.54 1.79
CA ALA A 77 -21.71 2.00 2.26
C ALA A 77 -22.22 1.24 3.50
N GLY A 78 -21.42 0.31 4.04
CA GLY A 78 -21.84 -0.60 5.09
C GLY A 78 -22.29 -1.96 4.55
N GLY A 79 -22.23 -2.98 5.41
CA GLY A 79 -22.68 -4.33 5.07
C GLY A 79 -21.75 -5.43 5.56
N ALA A 80 -22.27 -6.65 5.62
CA ALA A 80 -21.56 -7.80 6.16
C ALA A 80 -20.32 -8.22 5.35
N SER A 81 -20.22 -7.80 4.08
CA SER A 81 -19.07 -8.03 3.19
C SER A 81 -17.93 -7.03 3.38
N GLU A 82 -18.15 -5.94 4.13
CA GLU A 82 -17.19 -4.87 4.34
C GLU A 82 -16.48 -4.95 5.70
N ARG A 83 -16.56 -6.09 6.40
CA ARG A 83 -16.02 -6.26 7.77
C ARG A 83 -14.56 -5.83 7.89
N GLN A 84 -13.74 -6.16 6.89
CA GLN A 84 -12.33 -5.78 6.87
C GLN A 84 -12.12 -4.25 6.86
N PHE A 85 -13.09 -3.46 6.41
CA PHE A 85 -13.04 -2.00 6.36
C PHE A 85 -13.74 -1.32 7.56
N ASN A 86 -14.29 -2.06 8.51
CA ASN A 86 -14.98 -1.43 9.65
C ASN A 86 -14.03 -0.55 10.47
N LEU A 87 -12.80 -1.02 10.72
CA LEU A 87 -11.80 -0.21 11.42
C LEU A 87 -11.35 0.99 10.57
N PHE A 88 -11.26 0.85 9.25
CA PHE A 88 -10.96 1.96 8.34
C PHE A 88 -12.01 3.08 8.43
N LYS A 89 -13.29 2.71 8.49
CA LYS A 89 -14.39 3.67 8.67
C LYS A 89 -14.29 4.42 9.99
N HIS A 90 -14.00 3.71 11.08
CA HIS A 90 -13.81 4.35 12.39
C HIS A 90 -12.58 5.27 12.42
N TRP A 91 -11.47 4.83 11.83
CA TRP A 91 -10.26 5.64 11.70
C TRP A 91 -10.52 6.93 10.91
N ALA A 92 -11.16 6.83 9.74
CA ALA A 92 -11.43 7.99 8.92
C ALA A 92 -12.44 8.95 9.56
N ALA A 93 -13.46 8.43 10.26
CA ALA A 93 -14.39 9.26 11.01
C ALA A 93 -13.72 9.98 12.19
N ALA A 94 -12.81 9.32 12.91
CA ALA A 94 -12.06 9.94 14.00
C ALA A 94 -11.16 11.09 13.52
N HIS A 95 -10.66 11.00 12.29
CA HIS A 95 -9.76 11.97 11.67
C HIS A 95 -10.44 12.89 10.66
N GLU A 96 -11.78 12.86 10.57
CA GLU A 96 -12.53 13.49 9.48
C GLU A 96 -12.22 14.97 9.32
N ALA A 97 -12.17 15.73 10.42
CA ALA A 97 -11.86 17.15 10.39
C ALA A 97 -10.46 17.44 9.83
N SER A 98 -9.45 16.69 10.28
CA SER A 98 -8.07 16.85 9.78
C SER A 98 -7.96 16.43 8.32
N LEU A 99 -8.64 15.35 7.92
CA LEU A 99 -8.63 14.88 6.54
C LEU A 99 -9.34 15.86 5.60
N LEU A 100 -10.48 16.44 6.03
CA LEU A 100 -11.23 17.43 5.27
C LEU A 100 -10.41 18.71 5.07
N GLU A 101 -9.71 19.17 6.11
CA GLU A 101 -8.81 20.33 6.03
C GLU A 101 -7.70 20.15 4.99
N ARG A 102 -7.20 18.92 4.79
CA ARG A 102 -6.12 18.64 3.82
C ARG A 102 -6.63 18.33 2.41
N LEU A 103 -7.69 17.53 2.31
CA LEU A 103 -8.14 16.99 1.03
C LEU A 103 -9.18 17.88 0.35
N GLU A 104 -9.97 18.60 1.14
CA GLU A 104 -11.18 19.31 0.68
C GLU A 104 -12.03 18.38 -0.21
N ASP A 105 -12.79 18.92 -1.16
CA ASP A 105 -13.41 18.15 -2.24
C ASP A 105 -12.47 17.97 -3.45
N ARG A 106 -11.24 18.49 -3.36
CA ARG A 106 -10.26 18.49 -4.46
C ARG A 106 -9.51 17.19 -4.63
N TYR A 107 -9.10 16.56 -3.53
CA TYR A 107 -8.17 15.43 -3.60
C TYR A 107 -8.86 14.07 -3.35
N VAL A 108 -8.37 13.03 -4.05
CA VAL A 108 -8.63 11.62 -3.71
C VAL A 108 -7.34 11.02 -3.19
N MET A 109 -7.34 10.63 -1.93
CA MET A 109 -6.21 9.99 -1.28
C MET A 109 -6.33 8.47 -1.40
N TYR A 110 -5.45 7.84 -2.17
CA TYR A 110 -5.37 6.39 -2.30
C TYR A 110 -4.31 5.82 -1.37
N GLY A 111 -4.64 4.69 -0.75
CA GLY A 111 -3.72 4.00 0.13
C GLY A 111 -3.97 2.50 0.18
N GLU A 112 -3.01 1.81 0.77
CA GLU A 112 -3.10 0.40 1.06
C GLU A 112 -3.67 0.23 2.47
N TRP A 113 -4.80 -0.46 2.57
CA TRP A 113 -5.44 -0.82 3.82
C TRP A 113 -4.96 -2.21 4.25
N CYS A 114 -4.04 -2.21 5.21
CA CYS A 114 -3.29 -3.39 5.67
C CYS A 114 -3.87 -4.01 6.95
N PHE A 115 -5.13 -3.76 7.33
CA PHE A 115 -5.69 -4.37 8.55
C PHE A 115 -5.88 -5.88 8.43
N ALA A 116 -6.51 -6.35 7.34
CA ALA A 116 -6.73 -7.77 7.14
C ALA A 116 -5.55 -8.38 6.37
N LYS A 117 -5.06 -9.53 6.84
CA LYS A 117 -4.05 -10.31 6.10
C LYS A 117 -4.57 -10.68 4.71
N HIS A 118 -3.81 -10.33 3.68
CA HIS A 118 -3.95 -10.90 2.35
C HIS A 118 -3.06 -12.16 2.24
N SER A 119 -1.98 -12.11 1.47
CA SER A 119 -0.96 -13.16 1.40
C SER A 119 0.12 -12.90 2.45
N CYS A 120 0.52 -11.65 2.66
CA CYS A 120 1.44 -11.27 3.72
C CYS A 120 0.71 -11.01 5.04
N TRP A 121 1.18 -11.65 6.11
CA TRP A 121 0.92 -11.19 7.48
C TRP A 121 2.01 -10.24 7.96
N TYR A 122 1.62 -9.16 8.62
CA TYR A 122 2.49 -8.12 9.16
C TYR A 122 2.27 -7.99 10.66
N ASP A 123 3.36 -7.85 11.42
CA ASP A 123 3.33 -7.64 12.87
C ASP A 123 3.96 -6.31 13.32
N TRP A 124 4.44 -5.51 12.37
CA TRP A 124 5.27 -4.35 12.64
C TRP A 124 4.83 -3.13 11.82
N LEU A 125 3.51 -2.97 11.62
CA LEU A 125 2.98 -1.84 10.84
C LEU A 125 2.97 -0.52 11.64
N PRO A 126 3.42 0.61 11.08
CA PRO A 126 3.31 1.92 11.73
C PRO A 126 1.90 2.53 11.61
N ALA A 127 1.09 2.05 10.67
CA ALA A 127 -0.32 2.40 10.48
C ALA A 127 -1.02 1.30 9.67
N TYR A 128 -2.34 1.22 9.75
CA TYR A 128 -3.12 0.30 8.91
C TYR A 128 -3.46 0.89 7.54
N PHE A 129 -3.71 2.21 7.45
CA PHE A 129 -3.89 2.89 6.17
C PHE A 129 -2.60 3.60 5.79
N LEU A 130 -2.03 3.22 4.66
CA LEU A 130 -0.74 3.73 4.19
C LEU A 130 -0.92 4.35 2.81
N GLU A 131 -0.81 5.68 2.74
CA GLU A 131 -1.06 6.43 1.51
C GLU A 131 0.05 6.22 0.48
N PHE A 132 -0.30 6.05 -0.80
CA PHE A 132 0.67 5.85 -1.87
C PHE A 132 0.48 6.76 -3.09
N ASP A 133 -0.69 7.35 -3.25
CA ASP A 133 -0.98 8.31 -4.33
C ASP A 133 -2.12 9.27 -3.96
N LEU A 134 -2.01 10.51 -4.41
CA LEU A 134 -3.03 11.55 -4.31
C LEU A 134 -3.42 12.04 -5.70
N TYR A 135 -4.70 11.93 -6.06
CA TYR A 135 -5.24 12.47 -7.32
C TYR A 135 -5.84 13.86 -7.09
N ASP A 136 -5.36 14.84 -7.83
CA ASP A 136 -5.89 16.19 -7.88
C ASP A 136 -7.01 16.26 -8.93
N ARG A 137 -8.26 16.41 -8.50
CA ARG A 137 -9.40 16.52 -9.43
C ARG A 137 -9.37 17.79 -10.26
N GLN A 138 -8.78 18.87 -9.76
CA GLN A 138 -8.73 20.15 -10.45
C GLN A 138 -7.65 20.14 -11.55
N ALA A 139 -6.45 19.68 -11.21
CA ALA A 139 -5.35 19.56 -12.17
C ALA A 139 -5.43 18.29 -13.04
N GLN A 140 -6.32 17.35 -12.68
CA GLN A 140 -6.52 16.05 -13.31
C GLN A 140 -5.24 15.20 -13.40
N CYS A 141 -4.34 15.36 -12.43
CA CYS A 141 -3.08 14.66 -12.36
C CYS A 141 -2.93 14.00 -10.99
N PHE A 142 -1.97 13.08 -10.89
CA PHE A 142 -1.54 12.59 -9.59
C PHE A 142 -0.32 13.37 -9.13
N LEU A 143 -0.30 13.74 -7.86
CA LEU A 143 0.78 14.51 -7.27
C LEU A 143 2.06 13.68 -7.15
N SER A 144 3.21 14.31 -7.39
CA SER A 144 4.52 13.72 -7.10
C SER A 144 4.66 13.39 -5.62
N THR A 145 5.63 12.54 -5.30
CA THR A 145 5.90 12.11 -3.92
C THR A 145 6.26 13.27 -2.99
N PRO A 146 7.11 14.25 -3.39
CA PRO A 146 7.31 15.46 -2.59
C PRO A 146 6.02 16.27 -2.39
N ALA A 147 5.19 16.44 -3.43
CA ALA A 147 3.96 17.23 -3.36
C ALA A 147 2.91 16.59 -2.44
N ARG A 148 2.70 15.28 -2.54
CA ARG A 148 1.76 14.55 -1.67
C ARG A 148 2.24 14.51 -0.21
N HIS A 149 3.54 14.36 0.04
CA HIS A 149 4.11 14.45 1.39
C HIS A 149 3.93 15.85 2.00
N ALA A 150 4.13 16.90 1.21
CA ALA A 150 3.91 18.27 1.67
C ALA A 150 2.44 18.54 2.01
N LEU A 151 1.50 18.03 1.19
CA LEU A 151 0.07 18.17 1.42
C LEU A 151 -0.38 17.48 2.71
N LEU A 152 0.16 16.29 2.99
CA LEU A 152 -0.20 15.47 4.16
C LEU A 152 0.64 15.77 5.41
N ALA A 153 1.57 16.72 5.35
CA ALA A 153 2.44 17.03 6.46
C ALA A 153 1.64 17.46 7.71
N GLY A 154 1.94 16.84 8.86
CA GLY A 154 1.25 17.11 10.12
C GLY A 154 -0.18 16.55 10.20
N SER A 155 -0.59 15.72 9.25
CA SER A 155 -1.85 14.97 9.29
C SER A 155 -1.67 13.60 9.99
N PRO A 156 -2.76 12.86 10.29
CA PRO A 156 -2.68 11.51 10.85
C PRO A 156 -2.29 10.44 9.82
N VAL A 157 -1.97 10.83 8.58
CA VAL A 157 -1.69 9.92 7.47
C VAL A 157 -0.19 9.68 7.36
N LEU A 158 0.19 8.41 7.24
CA LEU A 158 1.54 7.99 6.90
C LEU A 158 1.55 7.42 5.48
N SER A 159 2.52 7.82 4.67
CA SER A 159 2.72 7.25 3.34
C SER A 159 3.44 5.89 3.38
N VAL A 160 3.33 5.09 2.33
CA VAL A 160 4.16 3.90 2.10
C VAL A 160 5.66 4.25 2.09
N PRO A 161 6.55 3.32 2.46
CA PRO A 161 7.97 3.63 2.61
C PRO A 161 8.68 3.78 1.26
N VAL A 162 9.33 4.93 1.05
CA VAL A 162 10.17 5.19 -0.13
C VAL A 162 11.55 4.54 0.07
N LEU A 163 11.81 3.46 -0.65
CA LEU A 163 13.07 2.70 -0.59
C LEU A 163 14.18 3.38 -1.40
N TYR A 164 13.83 4.04 -2.50
CA TYR A 164 14.75 4.74 -3.38
C TYR A 164 14.08 5.93 -4.08
N GLU A 165 14.83 7.01 -4.27
CA GLU A 165 14.44 8.20 -5.01
C GLU A 165 15.64 8.73 -5.80
N GLY A 166 15.55 8.77 -7.13
CA GLY A 166 16.67 9.19 -7.97
C GLY A 166 16.51 8.78 -9.43
N GLU A 167 17.61 8.74 -10.19
CA GLU A 167 17.60 8.24 -11.57
C GLU A 167 17.24 6.75 -11.62
N MET A 168 16.47 6.31 -12.61
CA MET A 168 16.10 4.90 -12.77
C MET A 168 17.32 3.96 -12.79
N PRO A 169 17.38 2.93 -11.93
CA PRO A 169 18.47 1.96 -11.96
C PRO A 169 18.53 1.21 -13.31
N ARG A 170 19.64 1.38 -14.04
CA ARG A 170 19.85 0.81 -15.40
C ARG A 170 19.88 -0.71 -15.48
N ARG A 171 20.00 -1.41 -14.35
CA ARG A 171 20.15 -2.87 -14.30
C ARG A 171 19.03 -3.46 -13.49
N ALA A 172 18.33 -4.45 -14.03
CA ALA A 172 17.27 -5.20 -13.33
C ALA A 172 17.75 -5.74 -11.97
N LYS A 173 19.01 -6.19 -11.87
CA LYS A 173 19.59 -6.65 -10.59
C LYS A 173 19.62 -5.56 -9.50
N ALA A 174 19.83 -4.30 -9.87
CA ALA A 174 19.78 -3.19 -8.92
C ALA A 174 18.35 -2.95 -8.45
N LEU A 175 17.38 -2.95 -9.36
CA LEU A 175 15.96 -2.87 -8.99
C LEU A 175 15.58 -4.02 -8.04
N GLN A 176 15.89 -5.26 -8.40
CA GLN A 176 15.61 -6.46 -7.59
C GLN A 176 16.26 -6.42 -6.20
N ALA A 177 17.44 -5.81 -6.07
CA ALA A 177 18.13 -5.65 -4.79
C ALA A 177 17.40 -4.73 -3.81
N LEU A 178 16.45 -3.91 -4.27
CA LEU A 178 15.60 -3.12 -3.40
C LEU A 178 14.54 -3.98 -2.71
N VAL A 179 14.21 -5.17 -3.23
CA VAL A 179 13.34 -6.13 -2.55
C VAL A 179 14.10 -6.75 -1.40
N ARG A 180 13.80 -6.25 -0.20
CA ARG A 180 14.42 -6.60 1.07
C ARG A 180 13.38 -7.24 2.00
N PRO A 181 13.79 -7.78 3.16
CA PRO A 181 12.83 -8.11 4.20
C PRO A 181 11.87 -6.94 4.44
N SER A 182 10.56 -7.21 4.49
CA SER A 182 9.55 -6.17 4.63
C SER A 182 9.74 -5.37 5.91
N LEU A 183 9.65 -4.03 5.84
CA LEU A 183 9.72 -3.16 7.02
C LEU A 183 8.56 -3.39 7.99
N ALA A 184 7.46 -3.96 7.51
CA ALA A 184 6.27 -4.29 8.29
C ALA A 184 6.34 -5.67 8.97
N ARG A 185 7.47 -6.37 8.87
CA ARG A 185 7.74 -7.65 9.56
C ARG A 185 8.90 -7.50 10.54
N SER A 186 8.67 -7.90 11.78
CA SER A 186 9.75 -8.06 12.75
C SER A 186 10.61 -9.29 12.43
N ALA A 187 11.76 -9.45 13.10
CA ALA A 187 12.57 -10.66 12.97
C ALA A 187 11.85 -11.94 13.43
N ASP A 188 10.90 -11.81 14.36
CA ASP A 188 10.17 -12.91 15.01
C ASP A 188 8.76 -13.10 14.44
N TRP A 189 8.45 -12.47 13.30
CA TRP A 189 7.09 -12.37 12.76
C TRP A 189 6.42 -13.73 12.56
N ARG A 190 7.17 -14.81 12.24
CA ARG A 190 6.62 -16.16 12.06
C ARG A 190 6.06 -16.73 13.37
N ALA A 191 6.77 -16.52 14.48
CA ALA A 191 6.30 -16.93 15.80
C ALA A 191 5.08 -16.09 16.22
N ALA A 192 5.12 -14.78 15.97
CA ALA A 192 4.00 -13.88 16.23
C ALA A 192 2.76 -14.24 15.39
N PHE A 193 2.96 -14.67 14.14
CA PHE A 193 1.92 -15.12 13.22
C PHE A 193 1.22 -16.37 13.75
N GLU A 194 1.96 -17.39 14.15
CA GLU A 194 1.39 -18.62 14.72
C GLU A 194 0.56 -18.34 15.97
N GLN A 195 1.03 -17.43 16.83
CA GLN A 195 0.29 -16.97 18.00
C GLN A 195 -0.99 -16.23 17.61
N ALA A 196 -0.95 -15.35 16.60
CA ALA A 196 -2.12 -14.63 16.12
C ALA A 196 -3.18 -15.58 15.54
N VAL A 197 -2.75 -16.57 14.75
CA VAL A 197 -3.63 -17.60 14.20
C VAL A 197 -4.31 -18.40 15.32
N ALA A 198 -3.55 -18.80 16.34
CA ALA A 198 -4.09 -19.52 17.49
C ALA A 198 -5.08 -18.68 18.31
N GLN A 199 -4.80 -17.39 18.50
CA GLN A 199 -5.70 -16.45 19.20
C GLN A 199 -7.04 -16.27 18.48
N GLU A 200 -7.01 -16.20 17.15
CA GLU A 200 -8.21 -16.13 16.30
C GLU A 200 -8.93 -17.49 16.15
N GLY A 201 -8.38 -18.57 16.74
CA GLY A 201 -8.96 -19.91 16.66
C GLY A 201 -8.98 -20.50 15.25
N GLN A 202 -8.10 -20.03 14.36
CA GLN A 202 -8.04 -20.47 12.96
C GLN A 202 -7.12 -21.69 12.78
N PRO A 203 -7.41 -22.60 11.83
CA PRO A 203 -6.59 -23.78 11.59
C PRO A 203 -5.22 -23.42 10.98
N LEU A 204 -4.15 -23.61 11.76
CA LEU A 204 -2.81 -23.14 11.41
C LEU A 204 -2.31 -23.64 10.05
N ASP A 205 -2.47 -24.92 9.74
CA ASP A 205 -1.99 -25.48 8.48
C ASP A 205 -2.66 -24.86 7.25
N LEU A 206 -3.97 -24.57 7.36
CA LEU A 206 -4.70 -23.89 6.29
C LEU A 206 -4.23 -22.44 6.16
N VAL A 207 -4.08 -21.71 7.26
CA VAL A 207 -3.66 -20.29 7.19
C VAL A 207 -2.20 -20.19 6.72
N ARG A 208 -1.33 -21.14 7.05
CA ARG A 208 0.05 -21.24 6.53
C ARG A 208 0.08 -21.44 5.02
N GLN A 209 -0.74 -22.35 4.48
CA GLN A 209 -0.89 -22.51 3.02
C GLN A 209 -1.41 -21.23 2.35
N GLN A 210 -2.09 -20.38 3.13
CA GLN A 210 -2.63 -19.10 2.69
C GLN A 210 -1.76 -17.89 3.03
N THR A 211 -0.49 -18.11 3.35
CA THR A 211 0.43 -17.04 3.77
C THR A 211 1.75 -17.15 3.04
N ASP A 212 2.24 -16.03 2.53
CA ASP A 212 3.58 -15.90 1.99
C ASP A 212 4.59 -15.89 3.15
N LEU A 213 5.35 -16.99 3.26
CA LEU A 213 6.28 -17.27 4.36
C LEU A 213 7.70 -16.71 4.15
N SER A 214 7.97 -15.99 3.06
CA SER A 214 9.24 -15.31 2.85
C SER A 214 9.44 -14.16 3.84
N ASP A 215 10.67 -13.72 4.10
CA ASP A 215 10.87 -12.45 4.80
C ASP A 215 10.71 -11.25 3.87
N LEU A 216 10.93 -11.47 2.57
CA LEU A 216 10.95 -10.43 1.54
C LEU A 216 9.57 -9.78 1.37
N ALA A 217 9.56 -8.47 1.12
CA ALA A 217 8.37 -7.77 0.66
C ALA A 217 7.79 -8.40 -0.62
N GLU A 218 6.50 -8.14 -0.91
CA GLU A 218 5.85 -8.62 -2.14
C GLU A 218 6.63 -8.19 -3.39
N GLY A 219 7.15 -6.97 -3.36
CA GLY A 219 7.87 -6.39 -4.47
C GLY A 219 7.99 -4.88 -4.34
N LEU A 220 7.98 -4.22 -5.49
CA LEU A 220 8.19 -2.78 -5.62
C LEU A 220 7.02 -2.14 -6.33
N TYR A 221 6.63 -0.97 -5.85
CA TYR A 221 5.80 -0.04 -6.57
C TYR A 221 6.68 1.13 -7.01
N LEU A 222 6.62 1.49 -8.29
CA LEU A 222 7.51 2.46 -8.91
C LEU A 222 6.69 3.55 -9.60
N LYS A 223 7.09 4.79 -9.39
CA LYS A 223 6.54 5.97 -10.07
C LYS A 223 7.66 6.67 -10.84
N THR A 224 7.40 7.06 -12.07
CA THR A 224 8.18 8.12 -12.73
C THR A 224 7.54 9.45 -12.38
N GLU A 225 8.35 10.44 -12.01
CA GLU A 225 7.85 11.74 -11.54
C GLU A 225 8.56 12.88 -12.28
N SER A 226 7.83 13.95 -12.57
CA SER A 226 8.35 15.17 -13.19
C SER A 226 7.61 16.38 -12.66
N GLY A 227 8.35 17.36 -12.14
CA GLY A 227 7.77 18.47 -11.38
C GLY A 227 6.94 17.95 -10.21
N ASP A 228 5.71 18.45 -10.08
CA ASP A 228 4.79 18.07 -9.01
C ASP A 228 3.84 16.91 -9.39
N GLN A 229 4.19 16.11 -10.40
CA GLN A 229 3.28 15.10 -10.96
C GLN A 229 3.92 13.73 -11.16
N VAL A 230 3.11 12.67 -10.96
CA VAL A 230 3.43 11.31 -11.40
C VAL A 230 3.09 11.17 -12.88
N THR A 231 4.09 10.78 -13.67
CA THR A 231 3.98 10.60 -15.13
C THR A 231 3.79 9.14 -15.55
N GLY A 232 4.12 8.19 -14.68
CA GLY A 232 4.02 6.76 -14.95
C GLY A 232 4.00 5.94 -13.67
N ARG A 233 3.39 4.74 -13.73
CA ARG A 233 3.21 3.84 -12.58
C ARG A 233 3.48 2.40 -12.98
N TYR A 234 4.31 1.74 -12.21
CA TYR A 234 4.77 0.41 -12.51
C TYR A 234 4.86 -0.43 -11.23
N LYS A 235 4.75 -1.75 -11.38
CA LYS A 235 4.95 -2.72 -10.30
C LYS A 235 5.95 -3.78 -10.74
N TRP A 236 6.77 -4.21 -9.80
CA TRP A 236 7.60 -5.39 -9.93
C TRP A 236 7.33 -6.33 -8.76
N VAL A 237 6.74 -7.48 -9.03
CA VAL A 237 6.38 -8.50 -8.03
C VAL A 237 7.41 -9.62 -8.12
N ARG A 238 7.94 -10.07 -6.99
CA ARG A 238 9.01 -11.08 -6.99
C ARG A 238 8.53 -12.43 -7.53
N PRO A 239 9.38 -13.19 -8.25
CA PRO A 239 8.98 -14.45 -8.90
C PRO A 239 8.41 -15.52 -7.97
N ASP A 240 8.86 -15.57 -6.72
CA ASP A 240 8.45 -16.56 -5.73
C ASP A 240 7.31 -16.08 -4.81
N PHE A 241 6.73 -14.90 -5.08
CA PHE A 241 5.60 -14.41 -4.29
C PHE A 241 4.38 -15.32 -4.44
N VAL A 242 3.93 -15.88 -3.33
CA VAL A 242 2.74 -16.74 -3.28
C VAL A 242 1.52 -15.87 -3.13
N GLN A 243 0.82 -15.61 -4.23
CA GLN A 243 -0.47 -14.93 -4.16
C GLN A 243 -1.55 -15.96 -3.83
N THR A 244 -2.08 -15.92 -2.62
CA THR A 244 -3.07 -16.91 -2.19
C THR A 244 -4.46 -16.62 -2.74
N ILE A 245 -4.64 -16.18 -3.99
CA ILE A 245 -5.99 -15.97 -4.54
C ILE A 245 -6.60 -17.27 -5.10
N LEU A 246 -5.82 -18.33 -5.35
CA LEU A 246 -6.36 -19.48 -6.11
C LEU A 246 -6.11 -20.89 -5.57
N ASP A 247 -5.06 -21.18 -4.79
CA ASP A 247 -4.77 -22.59 -4.45
C ASP A 247 -5.73 -23.22 -3.42
N SER A 248 -6.61 -22.42 -2.79
CA SER A 248 -7.57 -22.90 -1.77
C SER A 248 -9.05 -22.62 -2.09
N GLY A 249 -9.40 -22.30 -3.35
CA GLY A 249 -10.81 -22.22 -3.80
C GLY A 249 -11.68 -21.07 -3.25
N SER A 250 -11.11 -20.06 -2.58
CA SER A 250 -11.86 -18.88 -2.11
C SER A 250 -11.06 -17.58 -2.24
N HIS A 251 -11.69 -16.50 -2.73
CA HIS A 251 -11.12 -15.14 -2.66
C HIS A 251 -10.83 -14.75 -1.19
N HIS A 252 -9.75 -14.02 -0.94
CA HIS A 252 -9.35 -13.56 0.41
C HIS A 252 -10.50 -12.88 1.17
N SER A 253 -11.39 -12.15 0.47
CA SER A 253 -12.56 -11.47 1.02
C SER A 253 -13.62 -12.39 1.63
N ARG A 254 -13.56 -13.71 1.37
CA ARG A 254 -14.47 -14.72 1.94
C ARG A 254 -13.87 -15.49 3.11
N ARG A 255 -12.60 -15.25 3.43
CA ARG A 255 -11.90 -15.93 4.52
C ARG A 255 -12.21 -15.25 5.86
N PRO A 256 -12.11 -15.99 6.98
CA PRO A 256 -11.98 -15.35 8.28
C PRO A 256 -10.85 -14.32 8.26
N VAL A 257 -11.11 -13.14 8.80
CA VAL A 257 -10.09 -12.08 8.88
C VAL A 257 -9.06 -12.51 9.91
N LEU A 258 -7.79 -12.57 9.51
CA LEU A 258 -6.66 -12.56 10.43
C LEU A 258 -6.09 -11.14 10.44
N PRO A 259 -6.25 -10.37 11.53
CA PRO A 259 -5.72 -9.01 11.59
C PRO A 259 -4.18 -9.00 11.56
N ASN A 260 -3.61 -8.10 10.77
CA ASN A 260 -2.22 -7.68 10.95
C ASN A 260 -2.08 -6.89 12.26
N ARG A 261 -0.86 -6.82 12.79
CA ARG A 261 -0.56 -6.07 14.01
C ARG A 261 0.25 -4.82 13.70
N LEU A 262 0.04 -3.81 14.55
CA LEU A 262 0.83 -2.60 14.56
C LEU A 262 2.12 -2.81 15.35
N ALA A 263 3.15 -2.04 15.01
CA ALA A 263 4.35 -1.94 15.81
C ALA A 263 4.03 -1.43 17.24
N PRO A 264 4.83 -1.76 18.26
CA PRO A 264 4.61 -1.31 19.62
C PRO A 264 4.50 0.22 19.72
N GLY A 265 3.51 0.70 20.49
CA GLY A 265 3.33 2.13 20.75
C GLY A 265 2.63 2.93 19.65
N VAL A 266 2.22 2.29 18.55
CA VAL A 266 1.40 2.94 17.52
C VAL A 266 -0.01 3.18 18.04
N ASP A 267 -0.44 4.44 18.03
CA ASP A 267 -1.83 4.84 18.21
C ASP A 267 -2.38 5.38 16.89
N ILE A 268 -3.28 4.62 16.26
CA ILE A 268 -3.90 5.01 14.98
C ILE A 268 -4.88 6.19 15.11
N TYR A 269 -5.22 6.59 16.33
CA TYR A 269 -6.10 7.74 16.61
C TYR A 269 -5.32 8.98 17.07
N ALA A 270 -4.00 8.91 17.15
CA ALA A 270 -3.17 10.08 17.40
C ALA A 270 -3.32 11.11 16.26
N PRO A 271 -3.28 12.43 16.55
CA PRO A 271 -3.39 13.47 15.52
C PRO A 271 -2.30 13.39 14.43
N GLN A 272 -1.15 12.81 14.77
CA GLN A 272 -0.03 12.52 13.87
C GLN A 272 0.55 11.14 14.23
N PRO A 273 1.12 10.39 13.26
CA PRO A 273 1.77 9.13 13.54
C PRO A 273 2.88 9.27 14.57
N SER A 274 2.82 8.50 15.67
CA SER A 274 3.86 8.47 16.71
C SER A 274 5.09 7.65 16.30
N THR A 275 4.93 6.77 15.33
CA THR A 275 5.96 5.88 14.79
C THR A 275 5.91 5.96 13.27
N GLY A 276 7.05 6.22 12.65
CA GLY A 276 7.20 6.24 11.19
C GLY A 276 8.11 5.13 10.69
N TRP A 277 8.21 4.99 9.36
CA TRP A 277 9.05 3.96 8.75
C TRP A 277 10.53 4.05 9.12
N HIS A 278 11.04 5.26 9.41
CA HIS A 278 12.43 5.44 9.84
C HIS A 278 12.69 4.81 11.21
N ASP A 279 11.72 4.85 12.13
CA ASP A 279 11.79 4.17 13.43
C ASP A 279 11.78 2.64 13.25
N LEU A 280 11.21 2.16 12.14
CA LEU A 280 11.18 0.76 11.74
C LEU A 280 12.36 0.36 10.83
N GLY A 281 13.37 1.22 10.70
CA GLY A 281 14.61 0.91 9.98
C GLY A 281 14.62 1.26 8.49
N LEU A 282 13.68 2.07 8.00
CA LEU A 282 13.72 2.60 6.64
C LEU A 282 15.00 3.43 6.42
N ARG A 283 15.71 3.11 5.34
CA ARG A 283 16.71 3.97 4.73
C ARG A 283 16.39 4.17 3.26
N THR A 284 15.97 5.38 2.90
CA THR A 284 15.80 5.80 1.51
C THR A 284 17.15 6.00 0.85
N LEU A 285 17.40 5.29 -0.24
CA LEU A 285 18.61 5.42 -1.05
C LEU A 285 18.42 6.50 -2.12
N ARG A 286 19.49 7.22 -2.50
CA ARG A 286 19.40 8.30 -3.52
C ARG A 286 20.37 8.15 -4.68
N ASP A 287 21.37 7.29 -4.54
CA ASP A 287 22.32 6.96 -5.61
C ASP A 287 22.17 5.48 -6.04
N PRO A 288 22.01 5.17 -7.34
CA PRO A 288 22.03 3.80 -7.86
C PRO A 288 23.23 2.96 -7.40
N ALA A 289 24.38 3.58 -7.14
CA ALA A 289 25.58 2.92 -6.64
C ALA A 289 25.41 2.38 -5.21
N GLU A 290 24.63 3.07 -4.35
CA GLU A 290 24.34 2.62 -2.99
C GLU A 290 23.59 1.29 -2.96
N ILE A 291 22.67 1.10 -3.92
CA ILE A 291 21.88 -0.13 -4.07
C ILE A 291 22.80 -1.35 -4.22
N THR A 292 23.87 -1.21 -5.00
CA THR A 292 24.80 -2.32 -5.25
C THR A 292 25.65 -2.63 -4.01
N LEU A 293 26.03 -1.62 -3.23
CA LEU A 293 26.84 -1.80 -2.01
C LEU A 293 26.07 -2.51 -0.90
N THR A 294 24.78 -2.22 -0.73
CA THR A 294 23.93 -2.88 0.26
C THR A 294 23.70 -4.38 -0.01
N THR A 295 23.96 -4.87 -1.23
CA THR A 295 23.86 -6.31 -1.55
C THR A 295 25.07 -7.14 -1.13
N ARG A 296 26.20 -6.48 -0.81
CA ARG A 296 27.37 -7.15 -0.26
C ARG A 296 27.26 -7.15 1.26
N ARG A 297 26.71 -8.23 1.84
CA ARG A 297 26.86 -8.47 3.29
C ARG A 297 28.35 -8.38 3.68
N PRO A 298 28.70 -7.80 4.84
CA PRO A 298 30.00 -8.08 5.45
C PRO A 298 30.05 -9.60 5.71
N ARG A 299 31.23 -10.20 5.46
CA ARG A 299 31.49 -11.62 5.71
C ARG A 299 31.31 -11.98 7.17
#